data_AF-K9UQQ1-F1
#
_entry.id   AF-K9UQQ1-F1
#
_cell.length_a   1.000
_cell.length_b   1.000
_cell.length_c   1.000
_cell.angle_alpha   90.00
_cell.angle_beta   90.00
_cell.angle_gamma   90.00
#
_symmetry.space_group_name_H-M   'P 1'
#
loop_
_entity.id
_entity.type
_entity.pdbx_description
1 polymer ?
#
loop_
_entity_poly.entity_id
_entity_poly.type
_entity_poly.pdbx_seq_one_letter_code
_entity_poly.pdbx_strand_id
1 'polypeptide(L)'
;MWKNYRWGLAIALVASFATNIISTEAIANGIPARWAAKRYKVPSLGSPVRREAAATRGNCVTDLPIALTPLEGIAVTTTAYPTFYLRVPAIPTNSPVPLEFTLKDGNKTVYQAKFQLAGKRRIIALSLPATGILPPLEIDRDYRWSSSIQCSNDSEEAVNLVTNSIIRRVAPDAALTAKLEAVSASSSTATKPEIYAEAEIWQDALTELVNLRRLQPTNPQVAAQWQTLLKSADLGTVVNDPLP
;
A
#
# COMPACT_ATOMS: atom_id res chain seq x y z
N MET A 1 18.81 -82.09 17.04
CA MET A 1 17.59 -82.04 16.21
C MET A 1 17.16 -80.58 16.11
N TRP A 2 17.35 -80.02 14.91
CA TRP A 2 17.00 -78.71 14.33
C TRP A 2 16.47 -77.53 15.18
N LYS A 3 17.06 -76.34 14.95
CA LYS A 3 16.37 -75.19 14.32
C LYS A 3 17.37 -74.09 13.91
N ASN A 4 17.50 -73.89 12.59
CA ASN A 4 18.22 -72.78 11.98
C ASN A 4 17.36 -71.50 12.08
N TYR A 5 17.90 -70.41 12.61
CA TYR A 5 17.24 -69.09 12.57
C TYR A 5 17.97 -68.20 11.57
N ARG A 6 17.34 -67.98 10.41
CA ARG A 6 17.81 -67.03 9.39
C ARG A 6 17.29 -65.65 9.78
N TRP A 7 18.18 -64.75 10.18
CA TRP A 7 17.85 -63.33 10.33
C TRP A 7 17.98 -62.67 8.95
N GLY A 8 16.85 -62.31 8.35
CA GLY A 8 16.83 -61.46 7.16
C GLY A 8 17.06 -60.02 7.56
N LEU A 9 18.14 -59.40 7.08
CA LEU A 9 18.31 -57.94 7.13
C LEU A 9 17.27 -57.30 6.19
N ALA A 10 16.28 -56.63 6.75
CA ALA A 10 15.45 -55.68 6.02
C ALA A 10 16.23 -54.35 5.93
N ILE A 11 16.79 -54.06 4.76
CA ILE A 11 17.38 -52.75 4.46
C ILE A 11 16.22 -51.79 4.22
N ALA A 12 15.91 -50.94 5.21
CA ALA A 12 15.00 -49.82 5.03
C ALA A 12 15.70 -48.77 4.16
N LEU A 13 15.32 -48.68 2.89
CA LEU A 13 15.65 -47.55 2.03
C LEU A 13 14.95 -46.30 2.58
N VAL A 14 15.67 -45.52 3.38
CA VAL A 14 15.24 -44.16 3.71
C VAL A 14 15.48 -43.33 2.45
N ALA A 15 14.41 -43.12 1.67
CA ALA A 15 14.43 -42.14 0.60
C ALA A 15 14.69 -40.77 1.23
N SER A 16 15.92 -40.30 1.11
CA SER A 16 16.29 -38.94 1.50
C SER A 16 15.59 -38.01 0.52
N PHE A 17 14.42 -37.50 0.91
CA PHE A 17 13.84 -36.35 0.25
C PHE A 17 14.80 -35.19 0.55
N ALA A 18 15.68 -34.90 -0.42
CA ALA A 18 16.36 -33.62 -0.46
C ALA A 18 15.25 -32.56 -0.48
N THR A 19 14.96 -31.97 0.68
CA THR A 19 14.22 -30.73 0.74
C THR A 19 15.12 -29.73 0.04
N ASN A 20 14.79 -29.42 -1.21
CA ASN A 20 15.29 -28.21 -1.83
C ASN A 20 14.79 -27.07 -0.95
N ILE A 21 15.61 -26.66 0.01
CA ILE A 21 15.48 -25.36 0.65
C ILE A 21 15.73 -24.39 -0.49
N ILE A 22 14.66 -24.04 -1.20
CA ILE A 22 14.67 -22.85 -2.04
C ILE A 22 15.00 -21.75 -1.06
N SER A 23 16.20 -21.19 -1.18
CA SER A 23 16.64 -20.04 -0.42
C SER A 23 15.51 -19.02 -0.45
N THR A 24 14.99 -18.64 0.71
CA THR A 24 13.94 -17.62 0.87
C THR A 24 14.42 -16.21 0.47
N GLU A 25 15.62 -16.12 -0.09
CA GLU A 25 16.19 -14.96 -0.77
C GLU A 25 15.62 -14.77 -2.18
N ALA A 26 14.29 -14.80 -2.31
CA ALA A 26 13.66 -13.95 -3.32
C ALA A 26 13.63 -12.53 -2.74
N ILE A 27 14.82 -11.95 -2.63
CA ILE A 27 15.05 -10.62 -2.07
C ILE A 27 14.29 -9.64 -2.96
N ALA A 28 13.54 -8.73 -2.34
CA ALA A 28 12.87 -7.61 -3.01
C ALA A 28 13.93 -6.64 -3.58
N ASN A 29 14.71 -7.10 -4.57
CA ASN A 29 16.00 -6.55 -4.99
C ASN A 29 15.90 -5.12 -5.53
N GLY A 30 14.71 -4.69 -5.98
CA GLY A 30 14.47 -3.32 -6.44
C GLY A 30 13.73 -2.42 -5.44
N ILE A 31 13.30 -2.93 -4.28
CA ILE A 31 12.63 -2.11 -3.26
C ILE A 31 13.66 -1.69 -2.21
N PRO A 32 13.87 -0.38 -1.99
CA PRO A 32 14.88 0.09 -1.05
C PRO A 32 14.48 -0.25 0.39
N ALA A 33 15.46 -0.53 1.25
CA ALA A 33 15.23 -0.82 2.66
C ALA A 33 14.69 0.39 3.46
N ARG A 34 14.99 1.62 3.00
CA ARG A 34 14.37 2.87 3.47
C ARG A 34 13.93 3.67 2.27
N TRP A 35 12.69 4.12 2.29
CA TRP A 35 12.15 5.00 1.27
C TRP A 35 12.79 6.37 1.42
N ALA A 36 13.37 6.89 0.33
CA ALA A 36 13.93 8.23 0.28
C ALA A 36 13.53 8.87 -1.06
N ALA A 37 12.63 9.86 -1.02
CA ALA A 37 12.23 10.61 -2.19
C ALA A 37 13.29 11.68 -2.52
N LYS A 38 14.44 11.24 -3.05
CA LYS A 38 15.57 12.14 -3.39
C LYS A 38 15.23 13.02 -4.57
N ARG A 39 14.54 12.47 -5.58
CA ARG A 39 14.10 13.15 -6.81
C ARG A 39 12.90 14.04 -6.55
N TYR A 40 11.94 13.56 -5.76
CA TYR A 40 10.63 14.21 -5.59
C TYR A 40 10.45 14.78 -4.19
N LYS A 41 10.90 16.02 -4.03
CA LYS A 41 10.80 16.74 -2.75
C LYS A 41 9.46 17.45 -2.61
N VAL A 42 8.94 17.48 -1.38
CA VAL A 42 7.77 18.28 -1.03
C VAL A 42 8.08 19.75 -1.26
N PRO A 43 7.25 20.51 -2.01
CA PRO A 43 7.37 21.96 -2.01
C PRO A 43 7.04 22.51 -0.63
N SER A 44 7.35 23.80 -0.39
CA SER A 44 6.89 24.53 0.79
C SER A 44 5.37 24.78 0.73
N LEU A 45 4.57 23.72 0.86
CA LEU A 45 3.12 23.77 0.81
C LEU A 45 2.53 24.00 2.21
N GLY A 46 3.03 25.02 2.93
CA GLY A 46 2.44 25.66 4.11
C GLY A 46 2.14 24.77 5.35
N SER A 47 1.26 23.77 5.22
CA SER A 47 0.84 22.86 6.29
C SER A 47 1.51 21.48 6.19
N PRO A 48 1.93 20.91 7.34
CA PRO A 48 2.62 19.62 7.37
C PRO A 48 1.72 18.48 6.90
N VAL A 49 2.32 17.51 6.19
CA VAL A 49 1.70 16.22 5.87
C VAL A 49 1.39 15.49 7.16
N ARG A 50 0.17 14.94 7.29
CA ARG A 50 -0.28 14.17 8.45
C ARG A 50 -0.70 12.77 8.01
N ARG A 51 0.26 11.84 8.02
CA ARG A 51 0.02 10.44 7.68
C ARG A 51 -0.94 9.76 8.67
N GLU A 52 -0.81 10.10 9.94
CA GLU A 52 -1.67 9.63 11.03
C GLU A 52 -2.52 10.80 11.52
N ALA A 53 -3.78 10.51 11.83
CA ALA A 53 -4.66 11.53 12.38
C ALA A 53 -4.19 11.94 13.78
N ALA A 54 -4.27 13.23 14.10
CA ALA A 54 -4.13 13.68 15.48
C ALA A 54 -5.53 13.69 16.12
N ALA A 55 -5.78 12.84 17.12
CA ALA A 55 -7.03 12.92 17.88
C ALA A 55 -6.94 14.00 18.95
N THR A 56 -7.88 14.92 18.94
CA THR A 56 -8.19 15.76 20.10
C THR A 56 -9.61 15.37 20.51
N ARG A 57 -9.70 14.39 21.43
CA ARG A 57 -10.91 13.96 22.18
C ARG A 57 -12.06 13.36 21.35
N GLY A 58 -12.12 12.04 21.18
CA GLY A 58 -13.33 11.35 20.69
C GLY A 58 -13.19 9.82 20.77
N ASN A 59 -14.20 9.12 21.28
CA ASN A 59 -14.13 7.69 21.65
C ASN A 59 -14.72 6.74 20.58
N CYS A 60 -14.92 7.18 19.33
CA CYS A 60 -15.63 6.35 18.34
C CYS A 60 -14.75 5.29 17.65
N VAL A 61 -13.42 5.39 17.80
CA VAL A 61 -12.46 4.43 17.26
C VAL A 61 -11.36 4.10 18.27
N THR A 62 -10.84 2.88 18.21
CA THR A 62 -9.73 2.43 19.07
C THR A 62 -8.36 2.73 18.49
N ASP A 63 -8.26 2.92 17.18
CA ASP A 63 -7.03 3.23 16.46
C ASP A 63 -7.24 4.40 15.51
N LEU A 64 -6.18 5.16 15.23
CA LEU A 64 -6.23 6.28 14.28
C LEU A 64 -6.18 5.76 12.84
N PRO A 65 -6.84 6.39 11.85
CA PRO A 65 -6.62 6.06 10.45
C PRO A 65 -5.16 6.34 10.02
N ILE A 66 -4.61 5.54 9.09
CA ILE A 66 -3.25 5.70 8.55
C ILE A 66 -3.30 5.77 7.03
N ALA A 67 -2.82 6.88 6.46
CA ALA A 67 -2.60 6.99 5.02
C ALA A 67 -1.39 6.16 4.58
N LEU A 68 -1.53 5.31 3.55
CA LEU A 68 -0.42 4.52 3.00
C LEU A 68 0.35 5.37 1.97
N THR A 69 1.02 6.40 2.47
CA THR A 69 1.88 7.35 1.73
C THR A 69 3.27 7.34 2.36
N PRO A 70 4.37 7.76 1.71
CA PRO A 70 5.68 7.92 2.34
C PRO A 70 5.68 8.95 3.48
N LEU A 71 6.63 8.82 4.41
CA LEU A 71 6.71 9.64 5.64
C LEU A 71 7.39 10.95 5.30
N GLU A 72 8.48 10.80 4.57
CA GLU A 72 9.28 11.84 3.99
C GLU A 72 9.01 11.89 2.49
N GLY A 73 8.76 13.09 1.96
CA GLY A 73 8.49 13.29 0.53
C GLY A 73 7.00 13.33 0.18
N ILE A 74 6.75 13.41 -1.13
CA ILE A 74 5.41 13.33 -1.73
C ILE A 74 5.20 11.93 -2.30
N ALA A 75 3.96 11.46 -2.35
CA ALA A 75 3.63 10.30 -3.17
C ALA A 75 3.70 10.70 -4.65
N VAL A 76 4.28 9.84 -5.48
CA VAL A 76 4.40 10.08 -6.92
C VAL A 76 3.70 8.95 -7.68
N THR A 77 3.01 9.32 -8.75
CA THR A 77 2.29 8.42 -9.65
C THR A 77 2.56 8.78 -11.11
N THR A 78 2.49 7.82 -12.01
CA THR A 78 2.39 8.08 -13.47
C THR A 78 0.92 8.09 -13.94
N THR A 79 0.01 7.63 -13.10
CA THR A 79 -1.41 7.40 -13.42
C THR A 79 -2.19 8.72 -13.41
N ALA A 80 -3.05 8.91 -14.41
CA ALA A 80 -3.93 10.08 -14.51
C ALA A 80 -5.02 10.14 -13.42
N TYR A 81 -5.46 8.95 -12.98
CA TYR A 81 -6.51 8.74 -11.98
C TYR A 81 -6.01 7.74 -10.93
N PRO A 82 -5.11 8.16 -10.02
CA PRO A 82 -4.55 7.27 -9.00
C PRO A 82 -5.62 6.73 -8.04
N THR A 83 -5.28 5.62 -7.40
CA THR A 83 -6.02 5.05 -6.27
C THR A 83 -5.27 5.33 -4.98
N PHE A 84 -5.91 5.93 -4.00
CA PHE A 84 -5.33 6.19 -2.68
C PHE A 84 -5.67 5.04 -1.72
N TYR A 85 -4.78 4.77 -0.76
CA TYR A 85 -4.95 3.69 0.20
C TYR A 85 -4.93 4.22 1.63
N LEU A 86 -5.92 3.81 2.41
CA LEU A 86 -6.11 4.22 3.80
C LEU A 86 -6.35 2.98 4.65
N ARG A 87 -5.57 2.79 5.71
CA ARG A 87 -5.96 1.86 6.78
C ARG A 87 -6.99 2.55 7.66
N VAL A 88 -8.20 2.01 7.67
CA VAL A 88 -9.29 2.46 8.56
C VAL A 88 -9.34 1.61 9.83
N PRO A 89 -9.74 2.18 10.96
CA PRO A 89 -9.94 1.43 12.20
C PRO A 89 -11.18 0.53 12.14
N ALA A 90 -11.37 -0.29 13.17
CA ALA A 90 -12.63 -1.01 13.36
C ALA A 90 -13.73 -0.04 13.78
N ILE A 91 -14.89 -0.14 13.14
CA ILE A 91 -16.09 0.67 13.41
C ILE A 91 -17.27 -0.30 13.67
N PRO A 92 -18.08 -0.08 14.71
CA PRO A 92 -19.28 -0.88 14.96
C PRO A 92 -20.21 -0.93 13.74
N THR A 93 -20.68 -2.12 13.36
CA THR A 93 -21.52 -2.30 12.15
C THR A 93 -22.91 -1.69 12.29
N ASN A 94 -23.40 -1.52 13.52
CA ASN A 94 -24.67 -0.90 13.85
C ASN A 94 -24.60 0.63 13.97
N SER A 95 -23.41 1.21 13.90
CA SER A 95 -23.21 2.67 13.92
C SER A 95 -22.13 3.07 12.92
N PRO A 96 -22.45 3.06 11.60
CA PRO A 96 -21.50 3.49 10.58
C PRO A 96 -21.11 4.95 10.75
N VAL A 97 -19.84 5.26 10.48
CA VAL A 97 -19.32 6.64 10.56
C VAL A 97 -19.01 7.18 9.16
N PRO A 98 -19.29 8.47 8.88
CA PRO A 98 -18.93 9.07 7.61
C PRO A 98 -17.40 9.14 7.43
N LEU A 99 -16.95 8.77 6.24
CA LEU A 99 -15.62 9.07 5.73
C LEU A 99 -15.76 10.05 4.57
N GLU A 100 -15.07 11.18 4.68
CA GLU A 100 -14.94 12.14 3.59
C GLU A 100 -13.54 12.08 2.99
N PHE A 101 -13.46 11.96 1.67
CA PHE A 101 -12.23 12.06 0.90
C PHE A 101 -12.27 13.33 0.06
N THR A 102 -11.20 14.11 0.07
CA THR A 102 -11.08 15.32 -0.75
C THR A 102 -9.74 15.35 -1.46
N LEU A 103 -9.74 15.86 -2.69
CA LEU A 103 -8.54 16.23 -3.45
C LEU A 103 -8.58 17.73 -3.73
N LYS A 104 -7.46 18.41 -3.48
CA LYS A 104 -7.31 19.86 -3.65
C LYS A 104 -6.13 20.17 -4.56
N ASP A 105 -6.34 21.19 -5.39
CA ASP A 105 -5.31 21.89 -6.16
C ASP A 105 -5.14 23.30 -5.55
N GLY A 106 -4.02 23.51 -4.87
CA GLY A 106 -3.86 24.63 -3.94
C GLY A 106 -4.96 24.64 -2.88
N ASN A 107 -5.77 25.70 -2.84
CA ASN A 107 -6.91 25.84 -1.91
C ASN A 107 -8.24 25.36 -2.49
N LYS A 108 -8.30 25.03 -3.80
CA LYS A 108 -9.53 24.64 -4.48
C LYS A 108 -9.76 23.14 -4.34
N THR A 109 -10.91 22.73 -3.82
CA THR A 109 -11.35 21.33 -3.88
C THR A 109 -11.72 21.00 -5.32
N VAL A 110 -11.00 20.04 -5.92
CA VAL A 110 -11.22 19.56 -7.29
C VAL A 110 -11.99 18.24 -7.32
N TYR A 111 -11.97 17.48 -6.22
CA TYR A 111 -12.77 16.27 -6.07
C TYR A 111 -13.14 16.05 -4.60
N GLN A 112 -14.33 15.50 -4.37
CA GLN A 112 -14.82 15.13 -3.06
C GLN A 112 -15.70 13.90 -3.18
N ALA A 113 -15.55 12.96 -2.25
CA ALA A 113 -16.39 11.77 -2.13
C ALA A 113 -16.69 11.48 -0.67
N LYS A 114 -17.88 10.92 -0.42
CA LYS A 114 -18.32 10.52 0.92
C LYS A 114 -18.68 9.05 0.93
N PHE A 115 -18.28 8.35 1.98
CA PHE A 115 -18.49 6.92 2.19
C PHE A 115 -19.00 6.68 3.60
N GLN A 116 -19.60 5.52 3.83
CA GLN A 116 -19.95 5.06 5.17
C GLN A 116 -18.99 3.94 5.57
N LEU A 117 -18.32 4.10 6.71
CA LEU A 117 -17.40 3.11 7.25
C LEU A 117 -18.10 2.29 8.34
N ALA A 118 -18.00 0.97 8.21
CA ALA A 118 -18.41 0.00 9.21
C ALA A 118 -17.50 -1.24 9.12
N GLY A 119 -17.48 -2.04 10.19
CA GLY A 119 -16.83 -3.34 10.24
C GLY A 119 -15.39 -3.32 10.74
N LYS A 120 -14.62 -4.34 10.36
CA LYS A 120 -13.27 -4.58 10.88
C LYS A 120 -12.25 -3.58 10.32
N ARG A 121 -11.17 -3.40 11.09
CA ARG A 121 -9.91 -2.75 10.69
C ARG A 121 -9.40 -3.36 9.38
N ARG A 122 -9.12 -2.52 8.38
CA ARG A 122 -8.70 -2.93 7.02
C ARG A 122 -8.07 -1.79 6.25
N ILE A 123 -7.43 -2.10 5.14
CA ILE A 123 -7.07 -1.13 4.11
C ILE A 123 -8.26 -0.97 3.16
N ILE A 124 -8.58 0.27 2.79
CA ILE A 124 -9.54 0.60 1.74
C ILE A 124 -8.84 1.29 0.57
N ALA A 125 -9.43 1.15 -0.61
CA ALA A 125 -9.03 1.84 -1.83
C ALA A 125 -9.99 3.00 -2.12
N LEU A 126 -9.46 4.17 -2.42
CA LEU A 126 -10.18 5.37 -2.79
C LEU A 126 -9.71 5.80 -4.19
N SER A 127 -10.38 5.31 -5.23
CA SER A 127 -9.99 5.58 -6.63
C SER A 127 -10.62 6.87 -7.16
N LEU A 128 -9.83 7.66 -7.90
CA LEU A 128 -10.38 8.78 -8.67
C LEU A 128 -11.18 8.24 -9.86
N PRO A 129 -12.37 8.79 -10.16
CA PRO A 129 -13.19 8.33 -11.26
C PRO A 129 -12.60 8.80 -12.60
N ALA A 130 -12.40 7.86 -13.53
CA ALA A 130 -11.99 8.17 -14.91
C ALA A 130 -13.18 8.57 -15.82
N THR A 131 -14.37 8.78 -15.25
CA THR A 131 -15.66 8.93 -15.97
C THR A 131 -15.94 10.33 -16.50
N GLY A 132 -14.92 11.18 -16.64
CA GLY A 132 -15.05 12.54 -17.19
C GLY A 132 -15.61 13.60 -16.21
N ILE A 133 -16.03 13.20 -15.00
CA ILE A 133 -16.47 14.13 -13.94
C ILE A 133 -15.28 14.90 -13.34
N LEU A 134 -14.09 14.30 -13.40
CA LEU A 134 -12.83 14.86 -12.93
C LEU A 134 -11.84 14.88 -14.09
N PRO A 135 -11.24 16.03 -14.45
CA PRO A 135 -10.10 16.06 -15.36
C PRO A 135 -8.94 15.21 -14.83
N PRO A 136 -8.11 14.62 -15.70
CA PRO A 136 -6.94 13.85 -15.25
C PRO A 136 -6.01 14.75 -14.43
N LEU A 137 -5.30 14.16 -13.46
CA LEU A 137 -4.28 14.92 -12.76
C LEU A 137 -3.23 15.41 -13.77
N GLU A 138 -2.95 16.70 -13.73
CA GLU A 138 -1.91 17.32 -14.56
C GLU A 138 -0.51 16.81 -14.18
N ILE A 139 0.35 16.67 -15.18
CA ILE A 139 1.76 16.30 -14.99
C ILE A 139 2.49 17.43 -14.27
N ASP A 140 3.39 17.05 -13.36
CA ASP A 140 4.22 17.92 -12.52
C ASP A 140 3.43 18.90 -11.63
N ARG A 141 2.15 18.59 -11.39
CA ARG A 141 1.27 19.34 -10.50
C ARG A 141 1.03 18.60 -9.19
N ASP A 142 1.11 19.35 -8.09
CA ASP A 142 0.87 18.82 -6.74
C ASP A 142 -0.58 18.95 -6.35
N TYR A 143 -1.14 17.84 -5.88
CA TYR A 143 -2.48 17.79 -5.32
C TYR A 143 -2.40 17.35 -3.87
N ARG A 144 -3.12 18.05 -2.99
CA ARG A 144 -3.28 17.64 -1.60
C ARG A 144 -4.52 16.79 -1.48
N TRP A 145 -4.39 15.57 -0.97
CA TRP A 145 -5.53 14.76 -0.62
C TRP A 145 -5.66 14.63 0.89
N SER A 146 -6.89 14.49 1.36
CA SER A 146 -7.17 14.21 2.76
C SER A 146 -8.36 13.28 2.91
N SER A 147 -8.32 12.49 3.97
CA SER A 147 -9.44 11.68 4.43
C SER A 147 -9.79 12.07 5.86
N SER A 148 -11.07 12.29 6.11
CA SER A 148 -11.62 12.65 7.42
C SER A 148 -12.66 11.64 7.85
N ILE A 149 -12.39 10.89 8.91
CA ILE A 149 -13.41 10.07 9.57
C ILE A 149 -14.12 10.96 10.58
N GLN A 150 -15.44 11.10 10.44
CA GLN A 150 -16.26 11.98 11.25
C GLN A 150 -16.84 11.18 12.41
N CYS A 151 -16.21 11.25 13.58
CA CYS A 151 -16.76 10.68 14.81
C CYS A 151 -17.80 11.63 15.39
N SER A 152 -19.04 11.19 15.52
CA SER A 152 -20.03 11.85 16.38
C SER A 152 -19.91 11.29 17.80
N ASN A 153 -19.74 12.15 18.78
CA ASN A 153 -19.97 11.89 20.20
C ASN A 153 -21.36 12.44 20.59
N ASP A 154 -21.94 11.89 21.67
CA ASP A 154 -23.24 12.33 22.19
C ASP A 154 -23.23 13.80 22.70
N SER A 155 -22.04 14.39 22.86
CA SER A 155 -21.84 15.82 23.07
C SER A 155 -21.55 16.48 21.72
N GLU A 156 -22.38 17.43 21.27
CA GLU A 156 -22.46 18.10 19.95
C GLU A 156 -21.18 18.42 19.12
N GLU A 157 -19.96 18.19 19.60
CA GLU A 157 -18.70 18.47 18.89
C GLU A 157 -18.15 17.23 18.18
N ALA A 158 -18.53 17.04 16.91
CA ALA A 158 -17.97 16.01 16.04
C ALA A 158 -16.44 16.11 15.95
N VAL A 159 -15.75 14.98 16.13
CA VAL A 159 -14.29 14.90 16.11
C VAL A 159 -13.84 14.27 14.80
N ASN A 160 -13.06 15.04 14.05
CA ASN A 160 -12.58 14.64 12.73
C ASN A 160 -11.18 14.06 12.82
N LEU A 161 -11.06 12.76 12.54
CA LEU A 161 -9.78 12.09 12.41
C LEU A 161 -9.27 12.28 10.98
N VAL A 162 -8.38 13.26 10.81
CA VAL A 162 -7.89 13.69 9.49
C VAL A 162 -6.50 13.15 9.22
N THR A 163 -6.36 12.38 8.15
CA THR A 163 -5.08 12.09 7.50
C THR A 163 -4.98 12.86 6.19
N ASN A 164 -3.78 13.29 5.81
CA ASN A 164 -3.54 13.99 4.56
C ASN A 164 -2.15 13.70 4.01
N SER A 165 -2.01 13.86 2.69
CA SER A 165 -0.74 13.79 2.00
C SER A 165 -0.79 14.56 0.68
N ILE A 166 0.34 14.60 -0.02
CA ILE A 166 0.49 15.20 -1.33
C ILE A 166 0.76 14.10 -2.34
N ILE A 167 0.14 14.21 -3.51
CA ILE A 167 0.42 13.39 -4.67
C ILE A 167 0.82 14.27 -5.85
N ARG A 168 1.82 13.83 -6.60
CA ARG A 168 2.21 14.42 -7.89
C ARG A 168 2.13 13.38 -8.98
N ARG A 169 1.51 13.75 -10.10
CA ARG A 169 1.62 12.95 -11.33
C ARG A 169 2.88 13.36 -12.08
N VAL A 170 3.69 12.42 -12.52
CA VAL A 170 4.87 12.66 -13.36
C VAL A 170 4.71 11.95 -14.71
N ALA A 171 5.36 12.47 -15.74
CA ALA A 171 5.49 11.75 -17.00
C ALA A 171 6.46 10.56 -16.80
N PRO A 172 6.12 9.34 -17.26
CA PRO A 172 7.11 8.28 -17.30
C PRO A 172 8.22 8.63 -18.28
N ASP A 173 9.49 8.53 -17.85
CA ASP A 173 10.62 8.71 -18.73
C ASP A 173 10.84 7.49 -19.64
N ALA A 174 11.71 7.63 -20.65
CA ALA A 174 11.99 6.56 -21.60
C ALA A 174 12.60 5.31 -20.95
N ALA A 175 13.41 5.49 -19.89
CA ALA A 175 14.05 4.38 -19.20
C ALA A 175 13.05 3.57 -18.37
N LEU A 176 12.15 4.26 -17.66
CA LEU A 176 11.03 3.65 -16.93
C LEU A 176 10.11 2.90 -17.89
N THR A 177 9.74 3.53 -19.00
CA THR A 177 8.87 2.92 -20.02
C THR A 177 9.49 1.64 -20.58
N ALA A 178 10.77 1.67 -20.98
CA ALA A 178 11.47 0.49 -21.48
C ALA A 178 11.55 -0.64 -20.45
N LYS A 179 11.80 -0.33 -19.16
CA LYS A 179 11.81 -1.34 -18.08
C LYS A 179 10.42 -1.98 -17.91
N LEU A 180 9.35 -1.19 -17.93
CA LEU A 180 7.98 -1.70 -17.79
C LEU A 180 7.57 -2.58 -18.99
N GLU A 181 7.93 -2.18 -20.20
CA GLU A 181 7.69 -2.96 -21.42
C GLU A 181 8.43 -4.29 -21.39
N ALA A 182 9.68 -4.32 -20.93
CA ALA A 182 10.46 -5.56 -20.79
C ALA A 182 9.79 -6.56 -19.81
N VAL A 183 9.16 -6.08 -18.74
CA VAL A 183 8.39 -6.95 -17.83
C VAL A 183 7.14 -7.49 -18.51
N SER A 184 6.40 -6.63 -19.22
CA SER A 184 5.22 -7.04 -19.99
C SER A 184 5.55 -8.05 -21.09
N ALA A 185 6.75 -7.98 -21.67
CA ALA A 185 7.25 -8.94 -22.66
C ALA A 185 7.88 -10.20 -22.03
N SER A 186 7.85 -10.35 -20.70
CA SER A 186 8.53 -11.43 -19.96
C SER A 186 10.03 -11.55 -20.24
N SER A 187 10.68 -10.45 -20.68
CA SER A 187 12.11 -10.39 -21.00
C SER A 187 12.95 -9.80 -19.85
N SER A 188 12.34 -9.60 -18.68
CA SER A 188 12.98 -9.12 -17.45
C SER A 188 12.53 -9.97 -16.26
N THR A 189 13.44 -10.19 -15.32
CA THR A 189 13.15 -10.86 -14.05
C THR A 189 12.65 -9.89 -12.97
N ALA A 190 12.76 -8.58 -13.20
CA ALA A 190 12.25 -7.55 -12.30
C ALA A 190 10.73 -7.51 -12.33
N THR A 191 10.13 -7.10 -11.22
CA THR A 191 8.68 -6.92 -11.11
C THR A 191 8.29 -5.45 -11.28
N LYS A 192 7.04 -5.16 -11.70
CA LYS A 192 6.55 -3.77 -11.80
C LYS A 192 6.70 -2.98 -10.49
N PRO A 193 6.39 -3.53 -9.29
CA PRO A 193 6.61 -2.82 -8.04
C PRO A 193 8.06 -2.40 -7.81
N GLU A 194 9.02 -3.28 -8.14
CA GLU A 194 10.45 -3.00 -8.02
C GLU A 194 10.88 -1.87 -8.96
N ILE A 195 10.42 -1.90 -10.21
CA ILE A 195 10.72 -0.85 -11.20
C ILE A 195 10.19 0.51 -10.73
N TYR A 196 8.94 0.56 -10.25
CA TYR A 196 8.37 1.80 -9.73
C TYR A 196 9.06 2.27 -8.45
N ALA A 197 9.42 1.35 -7.54
CA ALA A 197 10.14 1.69 -6.31
C ALA A 197 11.54 2.25 -6.59
N GLU A 198 12.28 1.65 -7.52
CA GLU A 198 13.60 2.14 -7.98
C GLU A 198 13.49 3.53 -8.61
N ALA A 199 12.38 3.82 -9.29
CA ALA A 199 12.08 5.13 -9.87
C ALA A 199 11.55 6.17 -8.86
N GLU A 200 11.43 5.81 -7.58
CA GLU A 200 10.83 6.63 -6.51
C GLU A 200 9.35 6.97 -6.73
N ILE A 201 8.61 6.10 -7.44
CA ILE A 201 7.17 6.25 -7.77
C ILE A 201 6.33 5.42 -6.81
N TRP A 202 6.19 5.92 -5.58
CA TRP A 202 5.51 5.22 -4.48
C TRP A 202 4.12 4.72 -4.84
N GLN A 203 3.28 5.57 -5.44
CA GLN A 203 1.86 5.28 -5.57
C GLN A 203 1.62 4.10 -6.51
N ASP A 204 2.40 4.02 -7.58
CA ASP A 204 2.28 2.96 -8.58
C ASP A 204 2.88 1.66 -8.05
N ALA A 205 4.02 1.72 -7.34
CA ALA A 205 4.59 0.55 -6.66
C ALA A 205 3.61 -0.05 -5.64
N LEU A 206 2.98 0.79 -4.83
CA LEU A 206 1.99 0.37 -3.83
C LEU A 206 0.74 -0.24 -4.51
N THR A 207 0.22 0.41 -5.54
CA THR A 207 -0.97 -0.04 -6.28
C THR A 207 -0.74 -1.42 -6.90
N GLU A 208 0.41 -1.61 -7.57
CA GLU A 208 0.78 -2.90 -8.16
C GLU A 208 0.93 -4.00 -7.09
N LEU A 209 1.52 -3.70 -5.93
CA LEU A 209 1.62 -4.68 -4.85
C LEU A 209 0.29 -5.04 -4.20
N VAL A 210 -0.62 -4.08 -4.05
CA VAL A 210 -1.99 -4.37 -3.59
C VAL A 210 -2.65 -5.35 -4.56
N ASN A 211 -2.55 -5.11 -5.87
CA ASN A 211 -3.13 -6.00 -6.88
C ASN A 211 -2.48 -7.38 -6.87
N LEU A 212 -1.15 -7.46 -6.83
CA LEU A 212 -0.42 -8.73 -6.77
C LEU A 212 -0.77 -9.53 -5.53
N ARG A 213 -0.87 -8.91 -4.34
CA ARG A 213 -1.28 -9.62 -3.12
C ARG A 213 -2.69 -10.16 -3.19
N ARG A 214 -3.62 -9.44 -3.82
CA ARG A 214 -5.01 -9.91 -4.00
C ARG A 214 -5.06 -11.11 -4.94
N LEU A 215 -4.29 -11.08 -6.02
CA LEU A 215 -4.24 -12.15 -7.02
C LEU A 215 -3.41 -13.37 -6.56
N GLN A 216 -2.39 -13.15 -5.75
CA GLN A 216 -1.43 -14.16 -5.33
C GLN A 216 -1.19 -14.12 -3.80
N PRO A 217 -2.23 -14.35 -2.98
CA PRO A 217 -2.16 -14.15 -1.53
C PRO A 217 -1.18 -15.07 -0.80
N THR A 218 -0.84 -16.22 -1.40
CA THR A 218 0.09 -17.21 -0.85
C THR A 218 1.50 -17.12 -1.46
N ASN A 219 1.74 -16.20 -2.40
CA ASN A 219 3.06 -16.07 -3.02
C ASN A 219 4.05 -15.42 -2.02
N PRO A 220 5.10 -16.14 -1.58
CA PRO A 220 6.04 -15.63 -0.59
C PRO A 220 6.86 -14.44 -1.10
N GLN A 221 7.13 -14.36 -2.41
CA GLN A 221 7.87 -13.24 -3.00
C GLN A 221 7.06 -11.95 -2.94
N VAL A 222 5.78 -12.02 -3.33
CA VAL A 222 4.84 -10.88 -3.24
C VAL A 222 4.66 -10.47 -1.78
N ALA A 223 4.59 -11.42 -0.85
CA ALA A 223 4.50 -11.14 0.57
C ALA A 223 5.75 -10.40 1.10
N ALA A 224 6.94 -10.82 0.67
CA ALA A 224 8.21 -10.18 1.02
C ALA A 224 8.30 -8.76 0.45
N GLN A 225 7.97 -8.56 -0.84
CA GLN A 225 7.97 -7.24 -1.47
C GLN A 225 7.02 -6.25 -0.76
N TRP A 226 5.81 -6.69 -0.42
CA TRP A 226 4.85 -5.89 0.35
C TRP A 226 5.41 -5.48 1.72
N GLN A 227 5.96 -6.44 2.45
CA GLN A 227 6.54 -6.18 3.76
C GLN A 227 7.71 -5.19 3.66
N THR A 228 8.58 -5.36 2.67
CA THR A 228 9.72 -4.48 2.43
C THR A 228 9.26 -3.07 2.05
N LEU A 229 8.31 -2.92 1.13
CA LEU A 229 7.81 -1.61 0.70
C LEU A 229 7.17 -0.84 1.86
N LEU A 230 6.29 -1.50 2.62
CA LEU A 230 5.65 -0.83 3.75
C LEU A 230 6.64 -0.48 4.85
N LYS A 231 7.55 -1.40 5.22
CA LYS A 231 8.57 -1.11 6.23
C LYS A 231 9.52 0.00 5.82
N SER A 232 9.89 0.08 4.54
CA SER A 232 10.81 1.11 4.06
C SER A 232 10.23 2.51 4.21
N ALA A 233 8.90 2.64 4.18
CA ALA A 233 8.18 3.86 4.45
C ALA A 233 7.65 3.94 5.89
N ASP A 234 8.11 3.14 6.86
CA ASP A 234 7.62 3.18 8.25
C ASP A 234 6.10 2.90 8.37
N LEU A 235 5.59 1.98 7.55
CA LEU A 235 4.20 1.48 7.56
C LEU A 235 4.15 0.00 8.02
N GLY A 236 5.14 -0.44 8.80
CA GLY A 236 5.28 -1.84 9.23
C GLY A 236 4.07 -2.38 10.01
N THR A 237 3.32 -1.50 10.70
CA THR A 237 2.10 -1.84 11.45
C THR A 237 0.92 -2.21 10.56
N VAL A 238 0.97 -1.85 9.27
CA VAL A 238 -0.11 -2.05 8.29
C VAL A 238 0.05 -3.35 7.49
N VAL A 239 1.20 -4.03 7.61
CA VAL A 239 1.57 -5.19 6.78
C VAL A 239 0.53 -6.32 6.81
N ASN A 240 -0.11 -6.53 7.97
CA ASN A 240 -1.07 -7.61 8.18
C ASN A 240 -2.54 -7.16 8.09
N ASP A 241 -2.79 -5.93 7.67
CA ASP A 241 -4.16 -5.46 7.45
C ASP A 241 -4.81 -6.14 6.25
N PRO A 242 -6.11 -6.49 6.33
CA PRO A 242 -6.87 -6.97 5.17
C PRO A 242 -6.84 -5.95 4.03
N LEU A 243 -6.64 -6.43 2.80
CA LEU A 243 -6.66 -5.62 1.59
C LEU A 243 -8.10 -5.35 1.09
N PRO A 244 -8.30 -4.33 0.23
CA PRO A 244 -9.60 -4.01 -0.37
C PRO A 244 -10.19 -5.11 -1.26
#